data_AF-A0A1F8ZKJ2-F1
#
_entry.id   AF-A0A1F8ZKJ2-F1
#
_cell.length_a   1.000
_cell.length_b   1.000
_cell.length_c   1.000
_cell.angle_alpha   90.00
_cell.angle_beta   90.00
_cell.angle_gamma   90.00
#
_symmetry.space_group_name_H-M   'P 1'
#
loop_
_entity.id
_entity.type
_entity.pdbx_description
1 polymer ?
#
loop_
_entity_poly.entity_id
_entity_poly.type
_entity_poly.pdbx_seq_one_letter_code
_entity_poly.pdbx_strand_id
1 'polypeptide(L)'
;MNKEWKEKVQGYCEKYNIPLFYLAETLYEPKVVPMIRGKAFEFSVMMALQKILPENEWEVSKPIMNAQIGFHDIDVRVSHKPTRKLLRIECKLAKKGGYRLFPDGHSEIRVKCMRSRTLGPKKVKELSPKLGISEKILAIHNDQYLPSDFDIVVSSIGNAFYRTDSKTGLFEWRPTKAEKEFLMKLKPPSQENLKDFAFHKMYVAKTEALTIGHISGVVCTRGKCRNKNNCGFIPNYPIISFNPKTNKPANGWIPIEESTSLFKDFVSD
;
A
#
# COMPACT_ATOMS: atom_id res chain seq x y z
N MET A 1 -26.81 -17.34 12.99
CA MET A 1 -27.17 -16.28 13.94
C MET A 1 -26.22 -15.10 13.79
N ASN A 2 -26.73 -13.98 13.29
CA ASN A 2 -25.94 -12.77 13.11
C ASN A 2 -25.80 -12.08 14.48
N LYS A 3 -24.80 -12.46 15.27
CA LYS A 3 -24.50 -11.75 16.53
C LYS A 3 -24.37 -10.26 16.24
N GLU A 4 -25.04 -9.42 17.03
CA GLU A 4 -24.89 -7.97 16.93
C GLU A 4 -23.40 -7.60 17.09
N TRP A 5 -22.96 -6.53 16.45
CA TRP A 5 -21.55 -6.12 16.46
C TRP A 5 -21.02 -5.95 17.90
N LYS A 6 -21.88 -5.54 18.84
CA LYS A 6 -21.57 -5.39 20.26
C LYS A 6 -21.11 -6.70 20.89
N GLU A 7 -21.85 -7.79 20.68
CA GLU A 7 -21.50 -9.11 21.20
C GLU A 7 -20.20 -9.64 20.58
N LYS A 8 -19.95 -9.34 19.30
CA LYS A 8 -18.70 -9.71 18.63
C LYS A 8 -17.51 -8.96 19.21
N VAL A 9 -17.66 -7.66 19.48
CA VAL A 9 -16.60 -6.85 20.10
C VAL A 9 -16.36 -7.29 21.53
N GLN A 10 -17.41 -7.50 22.33
CA GLN A 10 -17.29 -7.99 23.69
C GLN A 10 -16.59 -9.35 23.73
N GLY A 11 -17.05 -10.32 22.94
CA GLY A 11 -16.42 -11.64 22.88
C GLY A 11 -14.99 -11.61 22.35
N TYR A 12 -14.64 -10.66 21.48
CA TYR A 12 -13.26 -10.41 21.06
C TYR A 12 -12.40 -9.89 22.23
N CYS A 13 -12.90 -8.89 22.95
CA CYS A 13 -12.22 -8.31 24.12
C CYS A 13 -11.97 -9.36 25.20
N GLU A 14 -12.98 -10.17 25.54
CA GLU A 14 -12.88 -11.28 26.49
C GLU A 14 -11.83 -12.31 26.03
N LYS A 15 -11.89 -12.73 24.76
CA LYS A 15 -10.96 -13.72 24.19
C LYS A 15 -9.50 -13.29 24.26
N TYR A 16 -9.20 -12.00 24.12
CA TYR A 16 -7.84 -11.46 24.05
C TYR A 16 -7.41 -10.69 25.30
N ASN A 17 -8.18 -10.78 26.41
CA ASN A 17 -7.91 -10.09 27.67
C ASN A 17 -7.78 -8.55 27.49
N ILE A 18 -8.61 -7.97 26.63
CA ILE A 18 -8.66 -6.52 26.41
C ILE A 18 -9.76 -5.94 27.31
N PRO A 19 -9.44 -5.03 28.24
CA PRO A 19 -10.46 -4.38 29.05
C PRO A 19 -11.42 -3.57 28.17
N LEU A 20 -12.66 -4.02 28.03
CA LEU A 20 -13.66 -3.38 27.17
C LEU A 20 -13.84 -1.89 27.47
N PHE A 21 -13.76 -1.52 28.76
CA PHE A 21 -13.86 -0.13 29.22
C PHE A 21 -12.77 0.79 28.65
N TYR A 22 -11.57 0.27 28.38
CA TYR A 22 -10.44 1.02 27.83
C TYR A 22 -10.21 0.75 26.33
N LEU A 23 -11.18 0.13 25.64
CA LEU A 23 -11.00 -0.26 24.24
C LEU A 23 -10.79 0.98 23.35
N ALA A 24 -11.56 2.05 23.57
CA ALA A 24 -11.46 3.25 22.75
C ALA A 24 -10.09 3.93 22.91
N GLU A 25 -9.62 4.10 24.14
CA GLU A 25 -8.31 4.64 24.49
C GLU A 25 -7.20 3.80 23.88
N THR A 26 -7.32 2.46 23.99
CA THR A 26 -6.39 1.52 23.37
C THR A 26 -6.36 1.69 21.85
N LEU A 27 -7.50 1.93 21.20
CA LEU A 27 -7.58 2.14 19.76
C LEU A 27 -6.98 3.49 19.32
N TYR A 28 -6.99 4.51 20.19
CA TYR A 28 -6.40 5.82 19.94
C TYR A 28 -4.87 5.88 20.18
N GLU A 29 -4.28 4.83 20.75
CA GLU A 29 -2.83 4.75 20.94
C GLU A 29 -2.05 4.97 19.63
N PRO A 30 -0.98 5.80 19.62
CA PRO A 30 -0.24 6.16 18.40
C PRO A 30 0.37 4.98 17.64
N LYS A 31 0.57 3.83 18.31
CA LYS A 31 1.03 2.58 17.68
C LYS A 31 -0.12 1.77 17.09
N VAL A 32 -1.32 1.84 17.67
CA VAL A 32 -2.50 1.05 17.28
C VAL A 32 -3.20 1.68 16.09
N VAL A 33 -3.41 3.00 16.08
CA VAL A 33 -4.09 3.71 14.97
C VAL A 33 -3.48 3.38 13.60
N PRO A 34 -2.14 3.44 13.39
CA PRO A 34 -1.56 3.07 12.11
C PRO A 34 -1.78 1.60 11.73
N MET A 35 -1.79 0.69 12.71
CA MET A 35 -1.99 -0.75 12.47
C MET A 35 -3.42 -1.03 12.01
N ILE A 36 -4.42 -0.52 12.73
CA ILE A 36 -5.83 -0.72 12.37
C ILE A 36 -6.16 -0.03 11.05
N ARG A 37 -5.59 1.15 10.76
CA ARG A 37 -5.79 1.84 9.48
C ARG A 37 -5.17 1.08 8.31
N GLY A 38 -4.00 0.48 8.50
CA GLY A 38 -3.39 -0.40 7.50
C GLY A 38 -4.28 -1.60 7.20
N LYS A 39 -4.73 -2.30 8.24
CA LYS A 39 -5.61 -3.48 8.09
C LYS A 39 -6.98 -3.13 7.51
N ALA A 40 -7.56 -1.99 7.88
CA ALA A 40 -8.81 -1.50 7.31
C ALA A 40 -8.67 -1.12 5.82
N PHE A 41 -7.48 -0.63 5.42
CA PHE A 41 -7.22 -0.30 4.02
C PHE A 41 -7.26 -1.55 3.13
N GLU A 42 -6.76 -2.70 3.59
CA GLU A 42 -6.86 -3.98 2.87
C GLU A 42 -8.33 -4.33 2.54
N PHE A 43 -9.23 -4.18 3.51
CA PHE A 43 -10.68 -4.37 3.27
C PHE A 43 -11.25 -3.32 2.31
N SER A 44 -10.78 -2.07 2.39
CA SER A 44 -11.22 -1.01 1.48
C SER A 44 -10.83 -1.30 0.03
N VAL A 45 -9.62 -1.82 -0.20
CA VAL A 45 -9.15 -2.28 -1.52
C VAL A 45 -9.97 -3.46 -2.01
N MET A 46 -10.20 -4.47 -1.17
CA MET A 46 -11.04 -5.62 -1.49
C MET A 46 -12.43 -5.17 -1.96
N MET A 47 -13.09 -4.31 -1.18
CA MET A 47 -14.42 -3.78 -1.51
C MET A 47 -14.42 -2.94 -2.79
N ALA A 48 -13.37 -2.17 -3.05
CA ALA A 48 -13.25 -1.39 -4.29
C ALA A 48 -13.14 -2.32 -5.50
N LEU A 49 -12.25 -3.32 -5.46
CA LEU A 49 -12.05 -4.26 -6.55
C LEU A 49 -13.29 -5.14 -6.80
N GLN A 50 -14.01 -5.56 -5.75
CA GLN A 50 -15.29 -6.29 -5.90
C GLN A 50 -16.36 -5.49 -6.65
N LYS A 51 -16.33 -4.16 -6.57
CA LYS A 51 -17.25 -3.30 -7.33
C LYS A 51 -16.81 -3.07 -8.78
N ILE A 52 -15.51 -3.17 -9.05
CA ILE A 52 -14.91 -2.84 -10.35
C ILE A 52 -14.85 -4.08 -11.25
N LEU A 53 -14.46 -5.22 -10.69
CA LEU A 53 -14.23 -6.45 -11.44
C LEU A 53 -15.53 -7.26 -11.55
N PRO A 54 -15.88 -7.79 -12.74
CA PRO A 54 -17.06 -8.63 -12.92
C PRO A 54 -16.99 -9.90 -12.06
N GLU A 55 -17.96 -10.10 -11.17
CA GLU A 55 -17.98 -11.24 -10.23
C GLU A 55 -18.03 -12.60 -10.94
N ASN A 56 -18.61 -12.69 -12.14
CA ASN A 56 -18.64 -13.91 -12.93
C ASN A 56 -17.24 -14.30 -13.47
N GLU A 57 -16.32 -13.35 -13.60
CA GLU A 57 -14.98 -13.54 -14.18
C GLU A 57 -13.89 -13.54 -13.10
N TRP A 58 -14.06 -12.75 -12.03
CA TRP A 58 -13.05 -12.52 -11.00
C TRP A 58 -13.58 -12.87 -9.60
N GLU A 59 -12.70 -13.39 -8.76
CA GLU A 59 -12.93 -13.58 -7.34
C GLU A 59 -11.93 -12.73 -6.54
N VAL A 60 -12.43 -11.85 -5.67
CA VAL A 60 -11.61 -10.97 -4.84
C VAL A 60 -11.81 -11.35 -3.38
N SER A 61 -10.72 -11.64 -2.67
CA SER A 61 -10.76 -12.03 -1.26
C SER A 61 -9.61 -11.43 -0.46
N LYS A 62 -9.83 -11.31 0.85
CA LYS A 62 -8.81 -10.95 1.83
C LYS A 62 -8.50 -12.20 2.66
N PRO A 63 -7.37 -12.89 2.45
CA PRO A 63 -7.05 -14.09 3.21
C PRO A 63 -6.84 -13.76 4.70
N ILE A 64 -7.16 -14.72 5.56
CA ILE A 64 -6.78 -14.65 6.97
C ILE A 64 -5.25 -14.83 7.01
N MET A 65 -4.57 -13.85 7.59
CA MET A 65 -3.12 -13.88 7.75
C MET A 65 -2.74 -15.12 8.56
N ASN A 66 -2.01 -16.05 7.94
CA ASN A 66 -1.56 -17.24 8.63
C ASN A 66 -0.16 -16.97 9.20
N ALA A 67 -0.06 -16.86 10.52
CA ALA A 67 1.19 -16.51 11.20
C ALA A 67 2.31 -17.57 11.06
N GLN A 68 2.05 -18.70 10.39
CA GLN A 68 3.02 -19.76 10.17
C GLN A 68 3.77 -19.63 8.82
N ILE A 69 5.06 -19.32 8.94
CA ILE A 69 6.23 -19.74 8.14
C ILE A 69 6.10 -19.74 6.60
N GLY A 70 6.77 -18.78 5.97
CA GLY A 70 7.54 -19.01 4.74
C GLY A 70 7.15 -18.17 3.52
N PHE A 71 5.90 -17.76 3.42
CA PHE A 71 5.41 -16.94 2.31
C PHE A 71 5.05 -15.54 2.78
N HIS A 72 5.26 -14.56 1.92
CA HIS A 72 4.78 -13.20 2.15
C HIS A 72 3.26 -13.24 2.31
N ASP A 73 2.76 -12.72 3.43
CA ASP A 73 1.33 -12.54 3.64
C ASP A 73 0.75 -11.66 2.54
N ILE A 74 -0.13 -12.22 1.72
CA ILE A 74 -0.84 -11.49 0.67
C ILE A 74 -1.95 -10.69 1.33
N ASP A 75 -1.97 -9.36 1.14
CA ASP A 75 -3.00 -8.50 1.72
C ASP A 75 -4.37 -8.73 1.06
N VAL A 76 -4.41 -8.72 -0.28
CA VAL A 76 -5.61 -8.98 -1.08
C VAL A 76 -5.26 -9.94 -2.23
N ARG A 77 -6.18 -10.87 -2.49
CA ARG A 77 -6.07 -11.89 -3.53
C ARG A 77 -7.12 -11.64 -4.59
N VAL A 78 -6.71 -11.66 -5.86
CA VAL A 78 -7.61 -11.61 -7.01
C VAL A 78 -7.36 -12.83 -7.88
N SER A 79 -8.37 -13.68 -8.04
CA SER A 79 -8.31 -14.89 -8.86
C SER A 79 -9.14 -14.70 -10.11
N HIS A 80 -8.57 -14.98 -11.27
CA HIS A 80 -9.34 -15.07 -12.52
C HIS A 80 -9.98 -16.45 -12.62
N LYS A 81 -11.31 -16.52 -12.58
CA LYS A 81 -12.05 -17.79 -12.53
C LYS A 81 -11.78 -18.68 -13.75
N PRO A 82 -11.76 -18.16 -15.00
CA PRO A 82 -11.50 -18.99 -16.18
C PRO A 82 -10.09 -19.58 -16.23
N THR A 83 -9.05 -18.78 -16.03
CA THR A 83 -7.66 -19.25 -16.18
C THR A 83 -7.04 -19.79 -14.88
N ARG A 84 -7.72 -19.62 -13.74
CA ARG A 84 -7.23 -19.94 -12.40
C ARG A 84 -5.95 -19.20 -11.99
N LYS A 85 -5.51 -18.22 -12.78
CA LYS A 85 -4.36 -17.37 -12.45
C LYS A 85 -4.68 -16.50 -11.24
N LEU A 86 -3.65 -16.31 -10.42
CA LEU A 86 -3.72 -15.62 -9.13
C LEU A 86 -2.90 -14.34 -9.18
N LEU A 87 -3.51 -13.22 -8.80
CA LEU A 87 -2.81 -11.97 -8.53
C LEU A 87 -2.72 -11.75 -7.02
N ARG A 88 -1.50 -11.44 -6.57
CA ARG A 88 -1.13 -11.13 -5.20
C ARG A 88 -0.99 -9.63 -5.08
N ILE A 89 -1.81 -9.02 -4.24
CA ILE A 89 -1.86 -7.57 -4.08
C ILE A 89 -1.32 -7.18 -2.72
N GLU A 90 -0.36 -6.26 -2.72
CA GLU A 90 0.16 -5.59 -1.51
C GLU A 90 -0.53 -4.24 -1.33
N CYS A 91 -1.09 -4.00 -0.15
CA CYS A 91 -1.84 -2.79 0.18
C CYS A 91 -0.97 -1.84 1.03
N LYS A 92 -0.58 -0.71 0.46
CA LYS A 92 0.24 0.28 1.16
C LYS A 92 -0.45 1.63 1.25
N LEU A 93 -0.25 2.35 2.35
CA LEU A 93 -0.69 3.74 2.44
C LEU A 93 0.45 4.68 2.00
N ALA A 94 0.09 5.85 1.50
CA ALA A 94 1.05 6.92 1.27
C ALA A 94 1.87 7.23 2.54
N LYS A 95 3.10 7.71 2.34
CA LYS A 95 3.93 8.28 3.39
C LYS A 95 3.20 9.49 3.97
N LYS A 96 3.21 9.62 5.30
CA LYS A 96 2.70 10.81 6.01
C LYS A 96 3.42 12.07 5.50
N GLY A 97 2.67 13.13 5.18
CA GLY A 97 3.24 14.33 4.57
C GLY A 97 3.99 14.02 3.27
N GLY A 98 3.60 12.97 2.56
CA GLY A 98 4.33 12.41 1.42
C GLY A 98 4.05 13.12 0.09
N TYR A 99 3.20 14.14 0.09
CA TYR A 99 2.93 14.98 -1.08
C TYR A 99 4.04 16.01 -1.28
N ARG A 100 4.42 16.25 -2.53
CA ARG A 100 5.33 17.32 -2.93
C ARG A 100 4.85 17.95 -4.23
N LEU A 101 4.82 19.28 -4.27
CA LEU A 101 4.66 20.07 -5.48
C LEU A 101 6.04 20.61 -5.90
N PHE A 102 6.35 20.53 -7.19
CA PHE A 102 7.60 21.02 -7.76
C PHE A 102 7.38 22.33 -8.53
N PRO A 103 8.44 23.14 -8.75
CA PRO A 103 8.32 24.44 -9.41
C PRO A 103 7.81 24.40 -10.86
N ASP A 104 8.07 23.30 -11.57
CA ASP A 104 7.57 23.05 -12.94
C ASP A 104 6.10 22.57 -12.96
N GLY A 105 5.44 22.54 -11.80
CA GLY A 105 4.03 22.23 -11.62
C GLY A 105 3.72 20.74 -11.49
N HIS A 106 4.69 19.83 -11.66
CA HIS A 106 4.43 18.41 -11.40
C HIS A 106 4.33 18.17 -9.89
N SER A 107 3.55 17.15 -9.51
CA SER A 107 3.42 16.76 -8.12
C SER A 107 3.67 15.28 -7.93
N GLU A 108 4.17 14.92 -6.76
CA GLU A 108 4.51 13.56 -6.40
C GLU A 108 3.85 13.15 -5.08
N ILE A 109 3.48 11.88 -4.98
CA ILE A 109 3.10 11.25 -3.72
C ILE A 109 3.97 10.02 -3.48
N ARG A 110 4.65 10.00 -2.33
CA ARG A 110 5.47 8.84 -1.92
C ARG A 110 4.61 7.77 -1.27
N VAL A 111 4.66 6.54 -1.76
CA VAL A 111 3.97 5.37 -1.20
C VAL A 111 4.88 4.67 -0.20
N LYS A 112 4.42 4.30 1.00
CA LYS A 112 5.26 3.59 1.98
C LYS A 112 5.29 2.09 1.65
N CYS A 113 6.13 1.67 0.69
CA CYS A 113 6.27 0.28 0.26
C CYS A 113 7.50 -0.39 0.88
N MET A 114 7.44 -0.68 2.17
CA MET A 114 8.50 -1.39 2.90
C MET A 114 7.90 -2.47 3.80
N ARG A 115 8.70 -3.46 4.14
CA ARG A 115 8.35 -4.52 5.10
C ARG A 115 8.06 -3.91 6.46
N SER A 116 7.08 -4.45 7.17
CA SER A 116 6.78 -4.04 8.55
C SER A 116 7.93 -4.38 9.51
N ARG A 117 8.71 -5.42 9.18
CA ARG A 117 9.88 -5.89 9.92
C ARG A 117 11.06 -6.04 8.98
N THR A 118 12.19 -5.48 9.36
CA THR A 118 13.48 -5.69 8.69
C THR A 118 13.92 -7.15 8.83
N LEU A 119 14.50 -7.73 7.79
CA LEU A 119 15.13 -9.03 7.86
C LEU A 119 16.38 -8.95 8.76
N GLY A 120 16.36 -9.71 9.85
CA GLY A 120 17.54 -9.91 10.70
C GLY A 120 18.56 -10.85 10.04
N PRO A 121 19.81 -10.92 10.55
CA PRO A 121 20.89 -11.70 9.94
C PRO A 121 20.53 -13.16 9.66
N LYS A 122 19.83 -13.82 10.61
CA LYS A 122 19.35 -15.20 10.43
C LYS A 122 18.42 -15.36 9.22
N LYS A 123 17.49 -14.42 9.02
CA LYS A 123 16.57 -14.46 7.87
C LYS A 123 17.24 -14.08 6.56
N VAL A 124 18.22 -13.17 6.58
CA VAL A 124 19.05 -12.88 5.40
C VAL A 124 19.78 -14.13 4.93
N LYS A 125 20.46 -14.85 5.84
CA LYS A 125 21.16 -16.09 5.52
C LYS A 125 20.23 -17.18 4.98
N GLU A 126 19.01 -17.27 5.50
CA GLU A 126 18.00 -18.23 5.04
C GLU A 126 17.45 -17.91 3.65
N LEU A 127 17.16 -16.64 3.35
CA LEU A 127 16.48 -16.22 2.13
C LEU A 127 17.43 -15.95 0.96
N SER A 128 18.67 -15.54 1.24
CA SER A 128 19.71 -15.26 0.24
C SER A 128 19.83 -16.36 -0.85
N PRO A 129 20.00 -17.65 -0.52
CA PRO A 129 20.11 -18.70 -1.54
C PRO A 129 18.80 -18.94 -2.28
N LYS A 130 17.64 -18.84 -1.61
CA LYS A 130 16.32 -19.05 -2.21
C LYS A 130 15.98 -17.98 -3.25
N LEU A 131 16.46 -16.75 -3.03
CA LEU A 131 16.23 -15.60 -3.89
C LEU A 131 17.32 -15.43 -4.95
N GLY A 132 18.42 -16.18 -4.88
CA GLY A 132 19.59 -15.99 -5.74
C GLY A 132 20.29 -14.64 -5.53
N ILE A 133 20.16 -14.03 -4.35
CA ILE A 133 20.73 -12.71 -4.02
C ILE A 133 21.75 -12.89 -2.91
N SER A 134 22.98 -12.38 -3.06
CA SER A 134 24.00 -12.47 -2.01
C SER A 134 23.55 -11.86 -0.67
N GLU A 135 23.96 -12.47 0.45
CA GLU A 135 23.61 -12.01 1.80
C GLU A 135 23.93 -10.53 2.02
N LYS A 136 25.08 -10.06 1.50
CA LYS A 136 25.50 -8.67 1.60
C LYS A 136 24.50 -7.71 0.94
N ILE A 137 24.01 -8.06 -0.24
CA ILE A 137 23.04 -7.23 -0.96
C ILE A 137 21.68 -7.30 -0.25
N LEU A 138 21.21 -8.50 0.09
CA LEU A 138 19.94 -8.65 0.79
C LEU A 138 19.94 -7.93 2.16
N ALA A 139 21.06 -7.89 2.88
CA ALA A 139 21.22 -7.14 4.12
C ALA A 139 21.11 -5.62 3.93
N ILE A 140 21.58 -5.07 2.79
CA ILE A 140 21.43 -3.64 2.46
C ILE A 140 19.96 -3.28 2.22
N HIS A 141 19.21 -4.23 1.66
CA HIS A 141 17.83 -4.11 1.21
C HIS A 141 16.84 -4.86 2.13
N ASN A 142 17.19 -5.02 3.40
CA ASN A 142 16.53 -5.96 4.32
C ASN A 142 15.07 -5.62 4.69
N ASP A 143 14.58 -4.43 4.34
CA ASP A 143 13.20 -3.98 4.49
C ASP A 143 12.52 -3.68 3.15
N GLN A 144 13.20 -3.92 2.03
CA GLN A 144 12.62 -3.79 0.69
C GLN A 144 11.99 -5.11 0.23
N TYR A 145 11.03 -4.95 -0.67
CA TYR A 145 10.40 -6.06 -1.37
C TYR A 145 11.06 -6.30 -2.73
N LEU A 146 10.80 -7.46 -3.29
CA LEU A 146 11.16 -7.91 -4.63
C LEU A 146 9.89 -8.10 -5.46
N PRO A 147 9.98 -8.07 -6.81
CA PRO A 147 8.83 -8.36 -7.68
C PRO A 147 8.22 -9.74 -7.46
N SER A 148 9.02 -10.71 -7.04
CA SER A 148 8.53 -12.04 -6.71
C SER A 148 7.68 -12.09 -5.44
N ASP A 149 7.69 -11.06 -4.59
CA ASP A 149 6.91 -11.02 -3.35
C ASP A 149 5.39 -10.86 -3.64
N PHE A 150 5.02 -10.01 -4.60
CA PHE A 150 3.64 -9.72 -5.02
C PHE A 150 3.58 -9.09 -6.42
N ASP A 151 2.44 -9.19 -7.08
CA ASP A 151 2.29 -8.81 -8.49
C ASP A 151 1.84 -7.35 -8.67
N ILE A 152 1.06 -6.84 -7.72
CA ILE A 152 0.47 -5.50 -7.73
C ILE A 152 0.68 -4.78 -6.41
N VAL A 153 0.94 -3.47 -6.47
CA VAL A 153 0.82 -2.56 -5.32
C VAL A 153 -0.41 -1.69 -5.48
N VAL A 154 -1.22 -1.57 -4.43
CA VAL A 154 -2.33 -0.62 -4.34
C VAL A 154 -2.03 0.40 -3.25
N SER A 155 -2.26 1.68 -3.53
CA SER A 155 -2.10 2.74 -2.53
C SER A 155 -3.16 3.83 -2.56
N SER A 156 -3.63 4.17 -1.36
CA SER A 156 -4.41 5.38 -1.10
C SER A 156 -3.50 6.57 -0.88
N ILE A 157 -3.87 7.72 -1.47
CA ILE A 157 -3.16 8.99 -1.29
C ILE A 157 -3.46 9.67 0.04
N GLY A 158 -4.50 9.25 0.78
CA GLY A 158 -5.02 9.98 1.94
C GLY A 158 -3.95 10.32 2.98
N ASN A 159 -3.04 9.39 3.28
CA ASN A 159 -1.97 9.63 4.25
C ASN A 159 -0.99 10.74 3.86
N ALA A 160 -0.87 11.07 2.57
CA ALA A 160 0.02 12.13 2.11
C ALA A 160 -0.30 13.49 2.74
N PHE A 161 -1.53 13.68 3.21
CA PHE A 161 -2.08 14.94 3.71
C PHE A 161 -2.29 14.96 5.23
N TYR A 162 -1.88 13.90 5.92
CA TYR A 162 -1.85 13.87 7.38
C TYR A 162 -0.54 14.48 7.89
N ARG A 163 -0.61 15.13 9.05
CA ARG A 163 0.54 15.66 9.79
C ARG A 163 0.52 15.18 11.22
N THR A 164 1.69 15.03 11.80
CA THR A 164 1.82 14.78 13.23
C THR A 164 1.64 16.10 13.95
N ASP A 165 0.72 16.16 14.89
CA ASP A 165 0.63 17.27 15.81
C ASP A 165 1.80 17.21 16.80
N SER A 166 2.52 18.32 16.97
CA SER A 166 3.73 18.36 17.79
C SER A 166 3.46 18.35 19.29
N LYS A 167 2.23 18.66 19.72
CA LYS A 167 1.84 18.66 21.14
C LYS A 167 1.29 17.31 21.57
N THR A 168 0.42 16.72 20.76
CA THR A 168 -0.26 15.45 21.10
C THR A 168 0.47 14.22 20.54
N GLY A 169 1.32 14.40 19.54
CA GLY A 169 1.94 13.30 18.79
C GLY A 169 0.96 12.55 17.89
N LEU A 170 -0.30 12.98 17.81
CA LEU A 170 -1.36 12.32 17.04
C LEU A 170 -1.27 12.68 15.56
N PHE A 171 -1.84 11.82 14.72
CA PHE A 171 -1.88 12.01 13.28
C PHE A 171 -3.20 12.66 12.86
N GLU A 172 -3.13 13.91 12.43
CA GLU A 172 -4.30 14.71 12.12
C GLU A 172 -4.39 15.03 10.63
N TRP A 173 -5.63 15.05 10.13
CA TRP A 173 -5.92 15.52 8.78
C TRP A 173 -5.77 17.04 8.75
N ARG A 174 -4.66 17.52 8.20
CA ARG A 174 -4.34 18.95 8.17
C ARG A 174 -3.61 19.32 6.86
N PRO A 175 -4.27 19.20 5.70
CA PRO A 175 -3.69 19.57 4.43
C PRO A 175 -3.42 21.08 4.37
N THR A 176 -2.27 21.43 3.79
CA THR A 176 -1.90 22.80 3.42
C THR A 176 -2.76 23.32 2.27
N LYS A 177 -2.68 24.62 1.99
CA LYS A 177 -3.40 25.24 0.86
C LYS A 177 -3.07 24.56 -0.48
N ALA A 178 -1.78 24.36 -0.77
CA ALA A 178 -1.34 23.69 -2.00
C ALA A 178 -1.82 22.23 -2.11
N GLU A 179 -1.87 21.51 -0.98
CA GLU A 179 -2.39 20.14 -0.92
C GLU A 179 -3.91 20.09 -1.17
N LYS A 180 -4.67 21.05 -0.63
CA LYS A 180 -6.10 21.19 -0.93
C LYS A 180 -6.33 21.52 -2.40
N GLU A 181 -5.56 22.44 -2.97
CA GLU A 181 -5.62 22.79 -4.40
C GLU A 181 -5.34 21.57 -5.29
N PHE A 182 -4.34 20.76 -4.94
CA PHE A 182 -4.08 19.49 -5.62
C PHE A 182 -5.28 18.54 -5.54
N LEU A 183 -5.85 18.32 -4.35
CA LEU A 183 -7.01 17.46 -4.18
C LEU A 183 -8.20 17.94 -5.01
N MET A 184 -8.43 19.25 -5.10
CA MET A 184 -9.50 19.82 -5.94
C MET A 184 -9.28 19.54 -7.44
N LYS A 185 -8.02 19.51 -7.92
CA LYS A 185 -7.71 19.14 -9.32
C LYS A 185 -8.07 17.69 -9.64
N LEU A 186 -8.15 16.82 -8.62
CA LEU A 186 -8.61 15.44 -8.76
C LEU A 186 -10.15 15.31 -8.83
N LYS A 187 -10.88 16.45 -8.82
CA LYS A 187 -12.34 16.55 -8.97
C LYS A 187 -13.11 15.74 -7.92
N PRO A 188 -12.95 16.06 -6.62
CA PRO A 188 -13.74 15.44 -5.57
C PRO A 188 -15.23 15.78 -5.76
N PRO A 189 -16.15 14.89 -5.32
CA PRO A 189 -17.58 15.14 -5.43
C PRO A 189 -18.06 16.32 -4.56
N SER A 190 -17.34 16.65 -3.48
CA SER A 190 -17.62 17.79 -2.61
C SER A 190 -16.32 18.32 -1.98
N GLN A 191 -16.29 19.62 -1.69
CA GLN A 191 -15.21 20.27 -0.95
C GLN A 191 -15.19 19.93 0.54
N GLU A 192 -16.34 19.53 1.10
CA GLU A 192 -16.47 19.28 2.54
C GLU A 192 -15.86 17.94 2.97
N ASN A 193 -15.71 17.00 2.03
CA ASN A 193 -15.23 15.64 2.33
C ASN A 193 -13.94 15.25 1.61
N LEU A 194 -12.96 16.16 1.56
CA LEU A 194 -11.64 15.90 0.97
C LEU A 194 -10.88 14.76 1.67
N LYS A 195 -11.12 14.55 2.96
CA LYS A 195 -10.48 13.49 3.75
C LYS A 195 -10.89 12.11 3.24
N ASP A 196 -12.19 11.84 3.17
CA ASP A 196 -12.67 10.53 2.72
C ASP A 196 -12.41 10.37 1.23
N PHE A 197 -12.56 11.44 0.43
CA PHE A 197 -12.19 11.41 -0.97
C PHE A 197 -10.72 10.98 -1.17
N ALA A 198 -9.77 11.62 -0.47
CA ALA A 198 -8.36 11.29 -0.60
C ALA A 198 -8.05 9.87 -0.10
N PHE A 199 -8.78 9.39 0.91
CA PHE A 199 -8.63 8.01 1.38
C PHE A 199 -9.12 6.99 0.33
N HIS A 200 -10.27 7.24 -0.29
CA HIS A 200 -10.83 6.34 -1.31
C HIS A 200 -10.19 6.52 -2.69
N LYS A 201 -9.45 7.60 -2.92
CA LYS A 201 -8.67 7.78 -4.15
C LYS A 201 -7.43 6.89 -4.12
N MET A 202 -7.59 5.71 -4.73
CA MET A 202 -6.57 4.67 -4.79
C MET A 202 -5.94 4.59 -6.18
N TYR A 203 -4.66 4.23 -6.21
CA TYR A 203 -3.89 3.99 -7.41
C TYR A 203 -3.26 2.60 -7.35
N VAL A 204 -3.10 1.98 -8.51
CA VAL A 204 -2.55 0.63 -8.66
C VAL A 204 -1.37 0.65 -9.63
N ALA A 205 -0.39 -0.21 -9.41
CA ALA A 205 0.75 -0.39 -10.31
C ALA A 205 1.23 -1.84 -10.31
N LYS A 206 1.72 -2.29 -11.47
CA LYS A 206 2.49 -3.55 -11.56
C LYS A 206 3.80 -3.40 -10.82
N THR A 207 4.19 -4.43 -10.08
CA THR A 207 5.41 -4.37 -9.28
C THR A 207 6.66 -4.15 -10.13
N GLU A 208 6.70 -4.71 -11.34
CA GLU A 208 7.79 -4.56 -12.30
C GLU A 208 8.03 -3.09 -12.65
N ALA A 209 6.95 -2.30 -12.81
CA ALA A 209 7.04 -0.87 -13.11
C ALA A 209 7.63 -0.06 -11.96
N LEU A 210 7.59 -0.58 -10.73
CA LEU A 210 8.13 0.08 -9.54
C LEU A 210 9.54 -0.38 -9.16
N THR A 211 10.05 -1.41 -9.84
CA THR A 211 11.30 -2.08 -9.50
C THR A 211 12.50 -1.21 -9.87
N ILE A 212 13.54 -1.17 -9.06
CA ILE A 212 14.80 -0.48 -9.42
C ILE A 212 15.42 -1.19 -10.63
N GLY A 213 15.46 -0.50 -11.77
CA GLY A 213 15.85 -1.08 -13.04
C GLY A 213 15.96 -0.03 -14.16
N HIS A 214 16.74 -0.35 -15.19
CA HIS A 214 16.87 0.50 -16.37
C HIS A 214 15.54 0.64 -17.12
N ILE A 215 14.75 -0.43 -17.18
CA ILE A 215 13.47 -0.48 -17.89
C ILE A 215 12.43 0.43 -17.22
N SER A 216 12.36 0.42 -15.89
CA SER A 216 11.41 1.24 -15.13
C SER A 216 11.89 2.69 -14.94
N GLY A 217 13.19 2.95 -15.10
CA GLY A 217 13.83 4.23 -14.78
C GLY A 217 13.94 4.53 -13.28
N VAL A 218 13.60 3.57 -12.41
CA VAL A 218 13.62 3.77 -10.95
C VAL A 218 15.04 3.57 -10.40
N VAL A 219 15.50 4.54 -9.60
CA VAL A 219 16.87 4.56 -9.03
C VAL A 219 16.87 4.21 -7.53
N CYS A 220 17.84 3.41 -7.12
CA CYS A 220 18.04 2.99 -5.74
C CYS A 220 18.54 4.12 -4.83
N THR A 221 17.83 4.33 -3.71
CA THR A 221 18.22 5.34 -2.71
C THR A 221 19.11 4.78 -1.59
N ARG A 222 19.38 3.47 -1.53
CA ARG A 222 20.21 2.86 -0.47
C ARG A 222 21.66 3.28 -0.57
N GLY A 223 22.19 4.01 0.41
CA GLY A 223 23.57 4.51 0.39
C GLY A 223 24.63 3.43 0.19
N LYS A 224 24.42 2.23 0.77
CA LYS A 224 25.37 1.10 0.66
C LYS A 224 25.21 0.26 -0.62
N CYS A 225 24.17 0.48 -1.42
CA CYS A 225 23.97 -0.25 -2.67
C CYS A 225 24.78 0.42 -3.80
N ARG A 226 25.66 -0.35 -4.45
CA ARG A 226 26.48 0.13 -5.57
C ARG A 226 25.76 0.03 -6.93
N ASN A 227 24.85 -0.94 -7.09
CA ASN A 227 24.09 -1.12 -8.32
C ASN A 227 22.81 -0.27 -8.29
N LYS A 228 22.96 1.04 -8.52
CA LYS A 228 21.89 2.00 -8.30
C LYS A 228 20.72 1.90 -9.29
N ASN A 229 20.98 1.43 -10.50
CA ASN A 229 20.00 1.45 -11.58
C ASN A 229 19.47 0.05 -11.94
N ASN A 230 19.91 -1.00 -11.24
CA ASN A 230 19.52 -2.35 -11.59
C ASN A 230 19.61 -3.35 -10.42
N CYS A 231 19.36 -2.92 -9.17
CA CYS A 231 19.41 -3.85 -8.04
C CYS A 231 18.16 -4.73 -7.89
N GLY A 232 17.09 -4.50 -8.67
CA GLY A 232 15.92 -5.40 -8.72
C GLY A 232 14.98 -5.35 -7.51
N PHE A 233 15.25 -4.48 -6.54
CA PHE A 233 14.37 -4.27 -5.39
C PHE A 233 13.34 -3.17 -5.68
N ILE A 234 12.20 -3.23 -5.00
CA ILE A 234 11.22 -2.14 -4.99
C ILE A 234 11.68 -1.11 -3.97
N PRO A 235 11.74 0.20 -4.30
CA PRO A 235 12.09 1.23 -3.33
C PRO A 235 11.17 1.23 -2.11
N ASN A 236 11.69 1.60 -0.95
CA ASN A 236 10.85 1.83 0.24
C ASN A 236 9.76 2.91 0.02
N TYR A 237 10.02 3.82 -0.91
CA TYR A 237 9.15 4.93 -1.25
C TYR A 237 8.97 5.08 -2.76
N PRO A 238 8.26 4.15 -3.43
CA PRO A 238 7.87 4.35 -4.82
C PRO A 238 7.03 5.63 -4.93
N ILE A 239 7.14 6.31 -6.07
CA ILE A 239 6.52 7.61 -6.30
C ILE A 239 5.33 7.43 -7.23
N ILE A 240 4.20 8.05 -6.90
CA ILE A 240 3.14 8.34 -7.86
C ILE A 240 3.41 9.75 -8.38
N SER A 241 3.84 9.87 -9.63
CA SER A 241 4.03 11.17 -10.28
C SER A 241 2.73 11.58 -10.97
N PHE A 242 2.35 12.84 -10.86
CA PHE A 242 1.17 13.39 -11.49
C PHE A 242 1.59 14.39 -12.56
N ASN A 243 1.08 14.16 -13.78
CA ASN A 243 1.37 15.03 -14.90
C ASN A 243 0.82 16.46 -14.64
N PRO A 244 1.61 17.52 -14.83
CA PRO A 244 1.21 18.89 -14.49
C PRO A 244 0.01 19.41 -15.31
N LYS A 245 -0.17 18.89 -16.54
CA LYS A 245 -1.24 19.32 -17.44
C LYS A 245 -2.54 18.56 -17.21
N THR A 246 -2.45 17.25 -17.01
CA THR A 246 -3.64 16.38 -16.93
C THR A 246 -4.03 16.00 -15.50
N ASN A 247 -3.13 16.17 -14.53
CA ASN A 247 -3.24 15.66 -13.16
C ASN A 247 -3.49 14.14 -13.08
N LYS A 248 -3.22 13.41 -14.16
CA LYS A 248 -3.29 11.96 -14.18
C LYS A 248 -2.00 11.37 -13.58
N PRO A 249 -2.09 10.22 -12.90
CA PRO A 249 -0.91 9.49 -12.45
C PRO A 249 -0.09 9.05 -13.66
N ALA A 250 1.22 8.88 -13.45
CA ALA A 250 2.18 8.47 -14.46
C ALA A 250 3.04 7.30 -13.92
N ASN A 251 4.14 7.01 -14.61
CA ASN A 251 5.22 6.12 -14.14
C ASN A 251 4.74 4.75 -13.61
N GLY A 252 3.79 4.14 -14.32
CA GLY A 252 3.25 2.81 -14.03
C GLY A 252 2.03 2.79 -13.11
N TRP A 253 1.66 3.93 -12.52
CA TRP A 253 0.46 4.06 -11.69
C TRP A 253 -0.76 4.44 -12.53
N ILE A 254 -1.87 3.77 -12.26
CA ILE A 254 -3.18 4.11 -12.83
C ILE A 254 -4.23 4.20 -11.71
N PRO A 255 -5.35 4.90 -11.91
CA PRO A 255 -6.47 4.87 -10.97
C PRO A 255 -7.00 3.45 -10.77
N ILE A 256 -7.44 3.09 -9.56
CA ILE A 256 -7.96 1.74 -9.29
C ILE A 256 -9.15 1.38 -10.17
N GLU A 257 -9.94 2.38 -10.57
CA GLU A 257 -11.09 2.22 -11.46
C GLU A 257 -10.69 1.67 -12.84
N GLU A 258 -9.42 1.84 -13.24
CA GLU A 258 -8.85 1.34 -14.49
C GLU A 258 -8.14 -0.02 -14.32
N SER A 259 -8.19 -0.63 -13.13
CA SER A 259 -7.45 -1.88 -12.81
C SER A 259 -7.83 -3.09 -13.68
N THR A 260 -9.03 -3.14 -14.26
CA THR A 260 -9.49 -4.27 -15.07
C THR A 260 -8.57 -4.55 -16.27
N SER A 261 -8.12 -3.51 -16.98
CA SER A 261 -7.21 -3.69 -18.12
C SER A 261 -5.85 -4.20 -17.65
N LEU A 262 -5.33 -3.60 -16.58
CA LEU A 262 -4.07 -4.02 -15.96
C LEU A 262 -4.09 -5.50 -15.55
N PHE A 263 -5.20 -5.98 -14.99
CA PHE A 263 -5.33 -7.36 -14.52
C PHE A 263 -5.51 -8.34 -15.68
N LYS A 264 -6.15 -7.91 -16.77
CA LYS A 264 -6.24 -8.71 -18.00
C LYS A 264 -4.87 -9.05 -18.57
N ASP A 265 -3.91 -8.13 -18.53
CA ASP A 265 -2.54 -8.39 -18.98
C ASP A 265 -1.84 -9.54 -18.22
N PHE A 266 -2.25 -9.85 -16.98
CA PHE A 266 -1.68 -10.98 -16.24
C PHE A 266 -2.28 -12.32 -16.66
N VAL A 267 -3.45 -12.29 -17.30
CA VAL A 267 -4.21 -13.49 -17.60
C VAL A 267 -4.29 -13.81 -19.08
N SER A 268 -4.11 -12.82 -19.94
CA SER A 268 -3.79 -13.01 -21.36
C SER A 268 -2.46 -13.75 -21.49
N ASP A 269 -2.50 -14.89 -22.19
CA ASP A 269 -1.29 -15.62 -22.60
C ASP A 269 -0.63 -14.92 -23.80
#